data_AF-A0A511RNB8-F1
#
_entry.id   AF-A0A511RNB8-F1
#
_cell.length_a   1.000
_cell.length_b   1.000
_cell.length_c   1.000
_cell.angle_alpha   90.00
_cell.angle_beta   90.00
_cell.angle_gamma   90.00
#
_symmetry.space_group_name_H-M   'P 1'
#
loop_
_entity.id
_entity.type
_entity.pdbx_description
1 polymer ?
#
loop_
_entity_poly.entity_id
_entity_poly.type
_entity_poly.pdbx_seq_one_letter_code
_entity_poly.pdbx_strand_id
1 'polypeptide(L)'
;MGDWPTDFVWMDPVPPPERWDKPGIVMFFNLECPGCIARGIPFLKQLVREYGDRLQVLTVHTAYGHKRFERDEVVPQLEYFARDFAKLPFPVALDLTGELARGWGVEGTPHWLVFAPGGELLRSIYGSQDNARMRLEYLMEELAGEPAGE
;
A
#
# COMPACT_ATOMS: atom_id res chain seq x y z
N MET A 1 2.01 -4.44 16.25
CA MET A 1 1.41 -3.32 15.49
C MET A 1 0.11 -2.92 16.17
N GLY A 2 -0.38 -1.70 15.92
CA GLY A 2 -1.73 -1.28 16.36
C GLY A 2 -2.83 -2.06 15.63
N ASP A 3 -4.05 -1.52 15.62
CA ASP A 3 -5.20 -2.14 14.95
C ASP A 3 -4.94 -2.41 13.46
N TRP A 4 -5.56 -3.46 12.92
CA TRP A 4 -5.56 -3.78 11.49
C TRP A 4 -6.78 -3.12 10.81
N PRO A 5 -6.67 -2.56 9.59
CA PRO A 5 -7.81 -1.95 8.93
C PRO A 5 -8.95 -2.95 8.76
N THR A 6 -10.17 -2.50 9.05
CA THR A 6 -11.42 -3.26 8.85
C THR A 6 -12.35 -2.62 7.82
N ASP A 7 -12.07 -1.37 7.45
CA ASP A 7 -12.86 -0.57 6.53
C ASP A 7 -12.23 -0.58 5.14
N PHE A 8 -12.80 -1.37 4.24
CA PHE A 8 -12.34 -1.54 2.86
C PHE A 8 -13.33 -0.92 1.89
N VAL A 9 -12.81 -0.12 0.97
CA VAL A 9 -13.59 0.59 -0.06
C VAL A 9 -13.40 0.00 -1.45
N TRP A 10 -12.37 -0.85 -1.63
CA TRP A 10 -12.08 -1.50 -2.90
C TRP A 10 -11.51 -2.90 -2.68
N MET A 11 -12.10 -3.89 -3.35
CA MET A 11 -11.83 -5.33 -3.23
C MET A 11 -12.00 -5.88 -1.80
N ASP A 12 -11.88 -7.20 -1.67
CA ASP A 12 -12.11 -7.89 -0.41
C ASP A 12 -11.03 -7.57 0.64
N PRO A 13 -11.39 -7.62 1.95
CA PRO A 13 -10.43 -7.45 3.03
C PRO A 13 -9.27 -8.44 2.98
N VAL A 14 -8.07 -7.94 3.29
CA VAL A 14 -6.85 -8.76 3.42
C VAL A 14 -6.66 -9.13 4.89
N PRO A 15 -6.32 -10.39 5.23
CA PRO A 15 -6.00 -10.77 6.60
C PRO A 15 -4.75 -10.02 7.10
N PRO A 16 -4.53 -9.94 8.42
CA PRO A 16 -3.33 -9.30 8.97
C PRO A 16 -2.05 -10.09 8.64
N PRO A 17 -0.85 -9.47 8.71
CA PRO A 17 0.39 -10.00 8.15
C PRO A 17 0.84 -11.29 8.82
N GLU A 18 0.44 -11.51 10.09
CA GLU A 18 0.70 -12.74 10.83
C GLU A 18 0.05 -13.99 10.18
N ARG A 19 -0.89 -13.78 9.27
CA ARG A 19 -1.56 -14.84 8.50
C ARG A 19 -1.07 -14.94 7.05
N TRP A 20 -0.07 -14.17 6.65
CA TRP A 20 0.47 -14.23 5.29
C TRP A 20 1.50 -15.36 5.20
N ASP A 21 1.37 -16.20 4.19
CA ASP A 21 2.29 -17.29 3.84
C ASP A 21 3.39 -16.85 2.86
N LYS A 22 3.35 -15.59 2.44
CA LYS A 22 4.24 -14.95 1.48
C LYS A 22 4.61 -13.54 1.93
N PRO A 23 5.69 -12.96 1.38
CA PRO A 23 6.04 -11.57 1.64
C PRO A 23 4.89 -10.63 1.26
N GLY A 24 4.81 -9.48 1.92
CA GLY A 24 3.76 -8.52 1.57
C GLY A 24 4.14 -7.07 1.74
N ILE A 25 3.42 -6.23 0.99
CA ILE A 25 3.56 -4.78 1.00
C ILE A 25 2.26 -4.16 1.48
N VAL A 26 2.37 -3.27 2.47
CA VAL A 26 1.33 -2.28 2.76
C VAL A 26 1.83 -0.91 2.30
N MET A 27 1.09 -0.25 1.41
CA MET A 27 1.38 1.12 1.01
C MET A 27 0.31 2.09 1.53
N PHE A 28 0.73 3.05 2.34
CA PHE A 28 -0.08 4.21 2.71
C PHE A 28 -0.01 5.26 1.61
N PHE A 29 -1.15 5.76 1.18
CA PHE A 29 -1.25 6.78 0.15
C PHE A 29 -2.40 7.76 0.40
N ASN A 30 -2.45 8.82 -0.40
CA ASN A 30 -3.58 9.75 -0.42
C ASN A 30 -3.85 10.17 -1.88
N LEU A 31 -5.10 10.47 -2.23
CA LEU A 31 -5.49 10.92 -3.57
C LEU A 31 -4.88 12.29 -3.95
N GLU A 32 -4.64 13.17 -2.97
CA GLU A 32 -4.05 14.50 -3.18
C GLU A 32 -2.51 14.47 -3.21
N CYS A 33 -1.88 13.30 -3.05
CA CYS A 33 -0.43 13.12 -3.03
C CYS A 33 0.12 12.83 -4.45
N PRO A 34 0.83 13.77 -5.11
CA PRO A 34 1.30 13.56 -6.47
C PRO A 34 2.30 12.40 -6.61
N GLY A 35 3.16 12.22 -5.60
CA GLY A 35 4.10 11.10 -5.57
C GLY A 35 3.42 9.73 -5.45
N CYS A 36 2.26 9.68 -4.81
CA CYS A 36 1.45 8.48 -4.69
C CYS A 36 0.82 8.13 -6.04
N ILE A 37 0.15 9.09 -6.67
CA ILE A 37 -0.63 8.85 -7.88
C ILE A 37 0.26 8.67 -9.11
N ALA A 38 1.29 9.51 -9.26
CA ALA A 38 2.13 9.50 -10.45
C ALA A 38 3.26 8.46 -10.42
N ARG A 39 3.66 7.98 -9.24
CA ARG A 39 4.82 7.07 -9.09
C ARG A 39 4.53 5.85 -8.22
N GLY A 40 4.00 6.04 -7.01
CA GLY A 40 3.78 4.95 -6.05
C GLY A 40 2.80 3.89 -6.56
N ILE A 41 1.59 4.28 -6.94
CA ILE A 41 0.56 3.37 -7.47
C ILE A 41 1.04 2.67 -8.76
N PRO A 42 1.60 3.37 -9.77
CA PRO A 42 2.18 2.71 -10.94
C PRO A 42 3.26 1.69 -10.60
N PHE A 43 4.16 2.01 -9.66
CA PHE A 43 5.23 1.11 -9.23
C PHE A 43 4.69 -0.11 -8.48
N LEU A 44 3.72 0.06 -7.56
CA LEU A 44 3.09 -1.08 -6.90
C LEU A 44 2.36 -2.00 -7.89
N LYS A 45 1.72 -1.43 -8.92
CA LYS A 45 1.14 -2.21 -10.02
C LYS A 45 2.20 -2.98 -10.80
N GLN A 46 3.39 -2.41 -10.98
CA GLN A 46 4.51 -3.12 -11.60
C GLN A 46 4.95 -4.31 -10.75
N LEU A 47 5.18 -4.11 -9.45
CA LEU A 47 5.52 -5.21 -8.52
C LEU A 47 4.47 -6.32 -8.53
N VAL A 48 3.17 -5.97 -8.49
CA VAL A 48 2.10 -6.98 -8.58
C VAL A 48 2.13 -7.75 -9.89
N ARG A 49 2.50 -7.12 -11.01
CA ARG A 49 2.65 -7.84 -12.29
C ARG A 49 3.86 -8.77 -12.29
N GLU A 50 4.99 -8.32 -11.76
CA GLU A 50 6.27 -9.06 -11.77
C GLU A 50 6.29 -10.24 -10.78
N TYR A 51 5.68 -10.05 -9.61
CA TYR A 51 5.70 -11.04 -8.54
C TYR A 51 4.41 -11.87 -8.48
N GLY A 52 3.30 -11.35 -9.02
CA GLY A 52 2.05 -12.09 -9.14
C GLY A 52 1.55 -12.62 -7.79
N ASP A 53 1.33 -13.93 -7.73
CA ASP A 53 0.85 -14.64 -6.55
C ASP A 53 1.90 -14.81 -5.44
N ARG A 54 3.17 -14.48 -5.71
CA ARG A 54 4.26 -14.50 -4.70
C ARG A 54 4.23 -13.30 -3.75
N LEU A 55 3.35 -12.33 -3.98
CA LEU A 55 3.27 -11.10 -3.20
C LEU A 55 1.87 -10.89 -2.61
N GLN A 56 1.80 -10.54 -1.33
CA GLN A 56 0.58 -10.02 -0.70
C GLN A 56 0.58 -8.49 -0.77
N VAL A 57 -0.54 -7.87 -1.15
CA VAL A 57 -0.62 -6.41 -1.25
C VAL A 57 -1.84 -5.87 -0.55
N LEU A 58 -1.64 -4.77 0.18
CA LEU A 58 -2.68 -3.91 0.71
C LEU A 58 -2.29 -2.45 0.43
N THR A 59 -3.28 -1.62 0.10
CA THR A 59 -3.11 -0.17 0.15
C THR A 59 -4.05 0.45 1.16
N VAL A 60 -3.59 1.53 1.80
CA VAL A 60 -4.37 2.25 2.81
C VAL A 60 -4.42 3.71 2.40
N HIS A 61 -5.61 4.19 2.06
CA HIS A 61 -5.82 5.61 1.85
C HIS A 61 -5.93 6.32 3.20
N THR A 62 -4.97 7.17 3.54
CA THR A 62 -4.91 7.85 4.85
C THR A 62 -5.06 9.37 4.74
N ALA A 63 -5.80 9.96 5.69
CA ALA A 63 -5.84 11.41 5.85
C ALA A 63 -4.64 11.97 6.65
N TYR A 64 -3.72 11.11 7.12
CA TYR A 64 -2.55 11.56 7.88
C TYR A 64 -1.62 12.44 7.02
N GLY A 65 -1.38 13.67 7.47
CA GLY A 65 -0.58 14.66 6.74
C GLY A 65 -1.32 15.34 5.59
N HIS A 66 -2.62 15.12 5.43
CA HIS A 66 -3.46 15.67 4.36
C HIS A 66 -4.70 16.36 4.89
N LYS A 67 -5.47 17.02 4.01
CA LYS A 67 -6.78 17.54 4.37
C LYS A 67 -7.71 16.38 4.75
N ARG A 68 -8.42 16.55 5.87
CA ARG A 68 -9.48 15.61 6.27
C ARG A 68 -10.75 15.93 5.50
N PHE A 69 -11.38 14.87 5.01
CA PHE A 69 -12.67 14.88 4.34
C PHE A 69 -13.61 13.96 5.10
N GLU A 70 -14.90 14.19 4.97
CA GLU A 70 -15.89 13.25 5.46
C GLU A 70 -15.92 12.00 4.56
N ARG A 71 -16.44 10.90 5.11
CA ARG A 71 -16.44 9.60 4.42
C ARG A 71 -17.15 9.68 3.06
N ASP A 72 -18.31 10.32 3.04
CA ASP A 72 -19.18 10.54 1.90
C ASP A 72 -18.55 11.45 0.82
N GLU A 73 -17.55 12.24 1.17
CA GLU A 73 -16.75 12.99 0.20
C GLU A 73 -15.62 12.14 -0.42
N VAL A 74 -14.90 11.37 0.41
CA VAL A 74 -13.68 10.66 -0.03
C VAL A 74 -13.97 9.32 -0.70
N VAL A 75 -14.94 8.55 -0.21
CA VAL A 75 -15.19 7.19 -0.69
C VAL A 75 -15.56 7.14 -2.17
N PRO A 76 -16.49 7.97 -2.70
CA PRO A 76 -16.82 7.93 -4.13
C PRO A 76 -15.62 8.27 -5.03
N GLN A 77 -14.75 9.19 -4.59
CA GLN A 77 -13.53 9.54 -5.31
C GLN A 77 -12.53 8.38 -5.32
N LEU A 78 -12.40 7.69 -4.19
CA LEU A 78 -11.51 6.55 -4.03
C LEU A 78 -11.98 5.33 -4.83
N GLU A 79 -13.30 5.08 -4.87
CA GLU A 79 -13.91 4.06 -5.72
C GLU A 79 -13.70 4.36 -7.21
N TYR A 80 -13.95 5.60 -7.65
CA TYR A 80 -13.68 6.03 -9.02
C TYR A 80 -12.19 5.91 -9.37
N PHE A 81 -11.31 6.34 -8.46
CA PHE A 81 -9.88 6.19 -8.63
C PHE A 81 -9.49 4.72 -8.82
N ALA A 82 -10.01 3.85 -7.94
CA ALA A 82 -9.67 2.43 -7.94
C ALA A 82 -10.22 1.70 -9.17
N ARG A 83 -11.49 1.92 -9.51
CA ARG A 83 -12.19 1.23 -10.61
C ARG A 83 -11.84 1.78 -11.98
N ASP A 84 -11.92 3.09 -12.16
CA ASP A 84 -11.98 3.72 -13.48
C ASP A 84 -10.66 4.36 -13.89
N PHE A 85 -10.05 5.14 -12.98
CA PHE A 85 -8.83 5.90 -13.28
C PHE A 85 -7.56 5.03 -13.23
N ALA A 86 -7.25 4.48 -12.05
CA ALA A 86 -6.02 3.73 -11.82
C ALA A 86 -6.17 2.24 -12.11
N LYS A 87 -7.40 1.70 -12.10
CA LYS A 87 -7.70 0.28 -12.33
C LYS A 87 -6.84 -0.61 -11.42
N LEU A 88 -7.03 -0.46 -10.11
CA LEU A 88 -6.19 -1.08 -9.09
C LEU A 88 -6.46 -2.59 -9.01
N PRO A 89 -5.43 -3.44 -9.15
CA PRO A 89 -5.56 -4.89 -9.01
C PRO A 89 -5.40 -5.36 -7.56
N PHE A 90 -5.44 -4.45 -6.59
CA PHE A 90 -5.19 -4.73 -5.17
C PHE A 90 -6.15 -3.95 -4.26
N PRO A 91 -6.41 -4.41 -3.02
CA PRO A 91 -7.37 -3.80 -2.12
C PRO A 91 -6.97 -2.42 -1.60
N VAL A 92 -7.99 -1.60 -1.29
CA VAL A 92 -7.85 -0.29 -0.65
C VAL A 92 -8.65 -0.25 0.64
N ALA A 93 -7.95 -0.11 1.76
CA ALA A 93 -8.54 0.24 3.05
C ALA A 93 -8.60 1.76 3.25
N LEU A 94 -9.51 2.20 4.10
CA LEU A 94 -9.70 3.61 4.45
C LEU A 94 -9.22 3.89 5.88
N ASP A 95 -8.27 4.81 6.00
CA ASP A 95 -7.86 5.44 7.26
C ASP A 95 -8.32 6.90 7.24
N LEU A 96 -9.60 7.09 7.56
CA LEU A 96 -10.27 8.39 7.46
C LEU A 96 -9.68 9.43 8.43
N THR A 97 -9.22 9.01 9.60
CA THR A 97 -8.72 9.92 10.65
C THR A 97 -7.21 10.11 10.58
N GLY A 98 -6.47 9.18 9.97
CA GLY A 98 -5.01 9.15 10.02
C GLY A 98 -4.46 8.47 11.27
N GLU A 99 -5.30 7.88 12.11
CA GLU A 99 -4.87 7.23 13.36
C GLU A 99 -4.20 5.89 13.10
N LEU A 100 -4.66 5.15 12.07
CA LEU A 100 -4.02 3.90 11.68
C LEU A 100 -2.58 4.16 11.21
N ALA A 101 -2.40 5.14 10.32
CA ALA A 101 -1.08 5.58 9.87
C ALA A 101 -0.17 5.99 11.04
N ARG A 102 -0.69 6.81 11.97
CA ARG A 102 0.07 7.21 13.19
C ARG A 102 0.47 6.01 14.05
N GLY A 103 -0.46 5.09 14.31
CA GLY A 103 -0.22 3.90 15.11
C GLY A 103 0.82 2.95 14.50
N TRP A 104 1.01 3.02 13.18
CA TRP A 104 1.98 2.22 12.44
C TRP A 104 3.30 2.96 12.17
N GLY A 105 3.48 4.18 12.71
CA GLY A 105 4.71 4.94 12.56
C GLY A 105 4.94 5.48 11.14
N VAL A 106 3.87 5.72 10.38
CA VAL A 106 3.94 6.33 9.06
C VAL A 106 4.36 7.79 9.17
N GLU A 107 5.32 8.22 8.35
CA GLU A 107 5.90 9.56 8.39
C GLU A 107 5.27 10.51 7.35
N GLY A 108 4.60 9.96 6.34
CA GLY A 108 3.94 10.71 5.27
C GLY A 108 3.38 9.77 4.20
N THR A 109 3.14 10.26 2.99
CA THR A 109 2.72 9.42 1.86
C THR A 109 3.48 9.75 0.57
N PRO A 110 3.82 8.76 -0.29
CA PRO A 110 3.58 7.35 -0.06
C PRO A 110 4.55 6.79 0.98
N HIS A 111 4.09 5.80 1.74
CA HIS A 111 4.91 5.11 2.73
C HIS A 111 4.68 3.61 2.61
N TRP A 112 5.76 2.86 2.60
CA TRP A 112 5.80 1.44 2.31
C TRP A 112 6.23 0.68 3.55
N LEU A 113 5.46 -0.33 3.92
CA LEU A 113 5.80 -1.29 4.94
C LEU A 113 5.91 -2.65 4.29
N VAL A 114 7.05 -3.29 4.46
CA VAL A 114 7.34 -4.60 3.87
C VAL A 114 7.42 -5.65 4.96
N PHE A 115 6.66 -6.72 4.78
CA PHE A 115 6.50 -7.80 5.74
C PHE A 115 7.09 -9.10 5.19
N ALA A 116 7.73 -9.86 6.07
CA ALA A 116 8.05 -11.26 5.82
C ALA A 116 6.76 -12.12 5.85
N PRO A 117 6.78 -13.35 5.29
CA PRO A 117 5.80 -14.36 5.65
C PRO A 117 5.72 -14.51 7.18
N GLY A 118 4.52 -14.58 7.73
CA GLY A 118 4.29 -14.64 9.18
C GLY A 118 4.32 -13.27 9.90
N GLY A 119 4.48 -12.16 9.17
CA GLY A 119 4.12 -10.83 9.64
C GLY A 119 5.22 -10.01 10.31
N GLU A 120 6.49 -10.44 10.25
CA GLU A 120 7.61 -9.60 10.69
C GLU A 120 7.74 -8.37 9.79
N LEU A 121 7.73 -7.17 10.36
CA LEU A 121 8.00 -5.93 9.63
C LEU A 121 9.50 -5.82 9.33
N LEU A 122 9.87 -6.04 8.06
CA LEU A 122 11.27 -6.01 7.62
C LEU A 122 11.75 -4.59 7.32
N ARG A 123 10.92 -3.76 6.66
CA ARG A 123 11.29 -2.39 6.31
C ARG A 123 10.11 -1.43 6.40
N SER A 124 10.44 -0.19 6.75
CA SER A 124 9.58 0.99 6.70
C SER A 124 10.28 2.04 5.82
N ILE A 125 9.68 2.41 4.69
CA ILE A 125 10.29 3.25 3.66
C ILE A 125 9.33 4.38 3.30
N TYR A 126 9.74 5.62 3.53
CA TYR A 126 8.99 6.80 3.11
C TYR A 126 9.44 7.29 1.71
N GLY A 127 8.47 7.69 0.88
CA GLY A 127 8.69 8.37 -0.39
C GLY A 127 8.51 7.50 -1.63
N SER A 128 8.60 8.14 -2.79
CA SER A 128 8.39 7.54 -4.12
C SER A 128 9.58 7.73 -5.08
N GLN A 129 10.69 8.28 -4.59
CA GLN A 129 11.85 8.61 -5.41
C GLN A 129 12.71 7.37 -5.64
N ASP A 130 13.68 7.47 -6.55
CA ASP A 130 14.52 6.35 -7.00
C ASP A 130 15.15 5.55 -5.86
N ASN A 131 15.59 6.21 -4.78
CA ASN A 131 16.13 5.51 -3.61
C ASN A 131 15.08 4.62 -2.91
N ALA A 132 13.84 5.11 -2.73
CA ALA A 132 12.78 4.31 -2.13
C ALA A 132 12.40 3.14 -3.05
N ARG A 133 12.27 3.41 -4.35
CA ARG A 133 11.98 2.42 -5.38
C ARG A 133 13.03 1.30 -5.40
N MET A 134 14.30 1.67 -5.54
CA MET A 134 15.43 0.73 -5.61
C MET A 134 15.49 -0.16 -4.36
N ARG A 135 15.29 0.42 -3.16
CA ARG A 135 15.24 -0.36 -1.91
C ARG A 135 14.09 -1.35 -1.87
N LEU A 136 12.95 -1.04 -2.48
CA LEU A 136 11.81 -1.95 -2.58
C LEU A 136 12.06 -3.04 -3.62
N GLU A 137 12.61 -2.70 -4.78
CA GLU A 137 12.96 -3.66 -5.83
C GLU A 137 13.91 -4.73 -5.31
N TYR A 138 15.04 -4.34 -4.72
CA TYR A 138 16.00 -5.28 -4.13
C TYR A 138 15.40 -6.17 -3.04
N LEU A 139 14.54 -5.59 -2.19
CA LEU A 139 13.91 -6.36 -1.11
C LEU A 139 12.88 -7.34 -1.65
N MET A 140 12.15 -6.99 -2.71
CA MET A 140 11.21 -7.93 -3.34
C MET A 140 11.94 -9.07 -4.04
N GLU A 141 13.05 -8.78 -4.71
CA GLU A 141 13.91 -9.80 -5.31
C GLU A 141 14.47 -10.76 -4.24
N GLU A 142 14.94 -10.23 -3.11
CA GLU A 142 15.43 -11.03 -1.98
C GLU A 142 14.34 -11.96 -1.40
N LEU A 143 13.12 -11.45 -1.24
CA LEU A 143 12.04 -12.14 -0.53
C LEU A 143 11.20 -13.07 -1.42
N ALA A 144 10.98 -12.67 -2.66
CA ALA A 144 10.10 -13.38 -3.60
C ALA A 144 10.87 -14.03 -4.76
N GLY A 145 12.20 -13.86 -4.83
CA GLY A 145 13.06 -14.30 -5.93
C GLY A 145 13.02 -13.36 -7.13
N GLU A 146 13.73 -13.70 -8.21
CA GLU A 146 13.75 -12.87 -9.43
C GLU A 146 12.32 -12.54 -9.95
N PRO A 147 12.08 -11.33 -10.48
CA PRO A 147 10.82 -10.99 -11.12
C PRO A 147 10.55 -11.97 -12.26
N ALA A 148 9.28 -12.33 -12.47
CA ALA A 148 8.93 -13.08 -13.68
C ALA A 148 9.23 -12.15 -14.86
N GLY A 149 10.21 -12.53 -15.69
CA GLY A 149 10.74 -11.70 -16.77
C GLY A 149 9.65 -11.16 -17.72
N GLU A 150 9.96 -10.04 -18.38
CA GLU A 150 9.11 -9.35 -19.37
C GLU A 150 8.60 -10.25 -20.51
#